data_AF-A0A945EZB6-F1
#
_entry.id   AF-A0A945EZB6-F1
#
_cell.length_a   1.000
_cell.length_b   1.000
_cell.length_c   1.000
_cell.angle_alpha   90.00
_cell.angle_beta   90.00
_cell.angle_gamma   90.00
#
_symmetry.space_group_name_H-M   'P 1'
#
loop_
_entity.id
_entity.type
_entity.pdbx_description
1 polymer ?
#
loop_
_entity_poly.entity_id
_entity_poly.type
_entity_poly.pdbx_seq_one_letter_code
_entity_poly.pdbx_strand_id
1 'polypeptide(L)'
;MYKKKDFSNRPRNNRANKTSILPPSNILEKYEDLAPGSAEKIIDMVDIEQDHRHKFENRALTASIISYRLGQIFGFIFLLASLAATLFLINSSADKYNAIYLFVSALSFYFLITLITARTKNKFKRYKRR
;
A
#
# COMPACT_ATOMS: atom_id res chain seq x y z
N MET A 1 -21.74 -22.86 38.39
CA MET A 1 -20.32 -22.66 38.74
C MET A 1 -19.48 -23.05 37.52
N TYR A 2 -19.08 -22.09 36.67
CA TYR A 2 -18.34 -22.38 35.43
C TYR A 2 -16.83 -22.30 35.72
N LYS A 3 -16.11 -23.41 35.51
CA LYS A 3 -14.68 -23.53 35.79
C LYS A 3 -13.88 -22.71 34.76
N LYS A 4 -13.21 -21.67 35.23
CA LYS A 4 -12.34 -20.80 34.41
C LYS A 4 -11.22 -21.65 33.82
N LYS A 5 -11.18 -21.79 32.49
CA LYS A 5 -10.08 -22.47 31.79
C LYS A 5 -8.82 -21.62 31.99
N ASP A 6 -7.85 -22.17 32.68
CA ASP A 6 -6.56 -21.51 32.92
C ASP A 6 -5.77 -21.48 31.60
N PHE A 7 -5.59 -20.29 31.04
CA PHE A 7 -4.85 -20.07 29.78
C PHE A 7 -3.34 -19.87 30.00
N SER A 8 -2.85 -20.12 31.22
CA SER A 8 -1.46 -19.85 31.63
C SER A 8 -0.42 -20.79 31.01
N ASN A 9 -0.82 -21.97 30.51
CA ASN A 9 0.08 -22.95 29.89
C ASN A 9 -0.20 -23.17 28.39
N ARG A 10 -0.17 -22.11 27.59
CA ARG A 10 0.06 -22.29 26.15
C ARG A 10 1.57 -22.43 25.94
N PRO A 11 2.09 -23.53 25.35
CA PRO A 11 3.47 -23.57 24.94
C PRO A 11 3.74 -22.33 24.07
N ARG A 12 4.82 -21.60 24.35
CA ARG A 12 5.31 -20.50 23.51
C ARG A 12 5.69 -21.11 22.16
N ASN A 13 4.71 -21.33 21.30
CA ASN A 13 4.92 -21.81 19.95
C ASN A 13 5.85 -20.82 19.25
N ASN A 14 6.99 -21.33 18.79
CA ASN A 14 8.05 -20.62 18.12
C ASN A 14 7.48 -19.67 17.07
N ARG A 15 7.57 -18.36 17.34
CA ARG A 15 7.35 -17.29 16.35
C ARG A 15 8.47 -17.24 15.29
N ALA A 16 9.17 -18.35 15.08
CA ALA A 16 10.31 -18.47 14.19
C ALA A 16 9.95 -19.06 12.82
N ASN A 17 8.67 -19.32 12.54
CA ASN A 17 8.24 -19.57 11.16
C ASN A 17 7.97 -18.22 10.47
N LYS A 18 9.02 -17.39 10.40
CA LYS A 18 9.14 -16.42 9.31
C LYS A 18 9.22 -17.30 8.08
N THR A 19 8.21 -17.27 7.21
CA THR A 19 8.12 -18.08 5.99
C THR A 19 9.28 -17.72 5.07
N SER A 20 10.45 -18.26 5.36
CA SER A 20 11.57 -18.32 4.44
C SER A 20 11.10 -19.15 3.26
N ILE A 21 11.25 -18.61 2.06
CA ILE A 21 10.90 -19.31 0.81
C ILE A 21 11.77 -20.58 0.70
N LEU A 22 12.97 -20.53 1.27
CA LEU A 22 13.88 -21.67 1.39
C LEU A 22 13.63 -22.46 2.68
N PRO A 23 13.48 -23.80 2.62
CA PRO A 23 13.46 -24.67 3.79
C PRO A 23 14.80 -24.60 4.57
N PRO A 24 14.80 -24.91 5.88
CA PRO A 24 16.03 -24.93 6.66
C PRO A 24 17.01 -26.00 6.16
N SER A 25 18.31 -25.78 6.34
CA SER A 25 19.39 -26.63 5.80
C SER A 25 19.27 -28.12 6.15
N ASN A 26 18.87 -28.44 7.39
CA ASN A 26 18.64 -29.82 7.85
C ASN A 26 17.55 -30.54 7.02
N ILE A 27 16.56 -29.79 6.51
CA ILE A 27 15.51 -30.36 5.64
C ILE A 27 16.04 -30.51 4.21
N LEU A 28 16.83 -29.56 3.70
CA LEU A 28 17.45 -29.66 2.37
C LEU A 28 18.40 -30.86 2.24
N GLU A 29 19.20 -31.12 3.27
CA GLU A 29 20.09 -32.28 3.34
C GLU A 29 19.30 -33.59 3.23
N LYS A 30 18.16 -33.70 3.93
CA LYS A 30 17.27 -34.86 3.83
C LYS A 30 16.63 -35.03 2.45
N TYR A 31 16.35 -33.94 1.74
CA TYR A 31 15.85 -34.02 0.37
C TYR A 31 16.94 -34.57 -0.55
N GLU A 32 18.18 -34.09 -0.41
CA GLU A 32 19.32 -34.58 -1.18
C GLU A 32 19.60 -36.06 -0.92
N ASP A 33 19.52 -36.50 0.35
CA ASP A 33 19.67 -37.91 0.74
C ASP A 33 18.57 -38.82 0.15
N LEU A 34 17.33 -38.31 0.03
CA LEU A 34 16.20 -39.06 -0.52
C LEU A 34 16.25 -39.14 -2.05
N ALA A 35 16.68 -38.06 -2.70
CA ALA A 35 16.78 -37.93 -4.14
C ALA A 35 17.92 -36.98 -4.49
N PRO A 36 19.08 -37.49 -4.94
CA PRO A 36 20.21 -36.66 -5.34
C PRO A 36 19.81 -35.64 -6.43
N GLY A 37 20.24 -34.39 -6.27
CA GLY A 37 19.89 -33.25 -7.12
C GLY A 37 18.51 -32.63 -6.84
N SER A 38 17.81 -33.04 -5.78
CA SER A 38 16.53 -32.44 -5.41
C SER A 38 16.70 -31.14 -4.63
N ALA A 39 17.78 -30.99 -3.85
CA ALA A 39 18.06 -29.74 -3.14
C ALA A 39 18.35 -28.59 -4.13
N GLU A 40 19.11 -28.87 -5.19
CA GLU A 40 19.39 -27.91 -6.26
C GLU A 40 18.11 -27.47 -6.99
N LYS A 41 17.22 -28.40 -7.32
CA LYS A 41 15.90 -28.08 -7.90
C LYS A 41 15.05 -27.20 -6.99
N ILE A 42 15.10 -27.41 -5.68
CA ILE A 42 14.38 -26.56 -4.71
C ILE A 42 14.97 -25.15 -4.72
N ILE A 43 16.30 -25.02 -4.73
CA ILE A 43 16.98 -23.72 -4.80
C ILE A 43 16.59 -22.99 -6.09
N ASP A 44 16.62 -23.66 -7.24
CA ASP A 44 16.19 -23.08 -8.52
C ASP A 44 14.74 -22.61 -8.50
N MET A 45 13.84 -23.41 -7.92
CA MET A 45 12.43 -23.03 -7.75
C MET A 45 12.27 -21.81 -6.84
N VAL A 46 13.08 -21.71 -5.77
CA VAL A 46 13.07 -20.56 -4.86
C VAL A 46 13.57 -19.30 -5.56
N ASP A 47 14.63 -19.37 -6.36
CA ASP A 47 15.14 -18.22 -7.10
C ASP A 47 14.11 -17.69 -8.11
N ILE A 48 13.42 -18.58 -8.83
CA ILE A 48 12.33 -18.22 -9.75
C ILE A 48 11.18 -17.53 -8.99
N GLU A 49 10.77 -18.09 -7.85
CA GLU A 49 9.70 -17.51 -7.03
C GLU A 49 10.11 -16.17 -6.42
N GLN A 50 11.37 -16.02 -5.99
CA GLN A 50 11.89 -14.76 -5.47
C GLN A 50 11.91 -13.67 -6.55
N ASP A 51 12.42 -13.97 -7.74
CA ASP A 51 12.40 -13.03 -8.87
C ASP A 51 10.96 -12.63 -9.24
N HIS A 52 10.03 -13.59 -9.28
CA HIS A 52 8.62 -13.31 -9.52
C HIS A 52 8.02 -12.38 -8.45
N ARG A 53 8.27 -12.65 -7.16
CA ARG A 53 7.84 -11.78 -6.04
C ARG A 53 8.44 -10.39 -6.14
N HIS A 54 9.73 -10.26 -6.44
CA HIS A 54 10.38 -8.97 -6.63
C HIS A 54 9.80 -8.18 -7.80
N LYS A 55 9.57 -8.83 -8.94
CA LYS A 55 8.90 -8.22 -10.10
C LYS A 55 7.50 -7.73 -9.75
N PHE A 56 6.73 -8.52 -9.01
CA PHE A 56 5.39 -8.14 -8.58
C PHE A 56 5.41 -6.97 -7.58
N GLU A 57 6.28 -7.01 -6.57
CA GLU A 57 6.46 -5.93 -5.60
C GLU A 57 6.88 -4.62 -6.29
N ASN A 58 7.82 -4.69 -7.24
CA ASN A 58 8.27 -3.54 -8.03
C ASN A 58 7.14 -2.95 -8.89
N ARG A 59 6.33 -3.81 -9.55
CA ARG A 59 5.16 -3.35 -10.33
C ARG A 59 4.12 -2.69 -9.43
N ALA A 60 3.81 -3.28 -8.27
CA ALA A 60 2.85 -2.73 -7.32
C ALA A 60 3.31 -1.38 -6.75
N LEU A 61 4.60 -1.25 -6.42
CA LEU A 61 5.20 0.01 -5.98
C LEU A 61 5.15 1.07 -7.09
N THR A 62 5.53 0.71 -8.31
CA THR A 62 5.52 1.61 -9.47
C THR A 62 4.11 2.10 -9.77
N ALA A 63 3.13 1.20 -9.79
CA ALA A 63 1.71 1.56 -9.96
C ALA A 63 1.25 2.53 -8.88
N SER A 64 1.61 2.28 -7.62
CA SER A 64 1.28 3.17 -6.50
C SER A 64 1.88 4.58 -6.66
N ILE A 65 3.14 4.67 -7.12
CA ILE A 65 3.81 5.95 -7.38
C ILE A 65 3.13 6.70 -8.52
N ILE A 66 2.80 6.00 -9.62
CA ILE A 66 2.13 6.58 -10.77
C ILE A 66 0.75 7.11 -10.37
N SER A 67 -0.09 6.31 -9.70
CA SER A 67 -1.41 6.75 -9.24
C SER A 67 -1.31 7.95 -8.31
N TYR A 68 -0.31 7.99 -7.42
CA TYR A 68 -0.08 9.15 -6.56
C TYR A 68 0.29 10.41 -7.35
N ARG A 69 1.20 10.30 -8.32
CA ARG A 69 1.61 11.43 -9.18
C ARG A 69 0.47 11.93 -10.06
N LEU A 70 -0.29 11.03 -10.68
CA LEU A 70 -1.46 11.40 -11.48
C LEU A 70 -2.51 12.12 -10.64
N GLY A 71 -2.78 11.65 -9.42
CA GLY A 71 -3.69 12.32 -8.49
C GLY A 71 -3.26 13.74 -8.15
N GLN A 72 -1.96 13.98 -7.94
CA GLN A 72 -1.43 15.32 -7.71
C GLN A 72 -1.56 16.23 -8.94
N ILE A 73 -1.28 15.70 -10.15
CA ILE A 73 -1.40 16.46 -11.40
C ILE A 73 -2.86 16.84 -11.67
N PHE A 74 -3.80 15.90 -11.56
CA PHE A 74 -5.23 16.19 -11.73
C PHE A 74 -5.75 17.19 -10.69
N GLY A 75 -5.30 17.07 -9.43
CA GLY A 75 -5.63 18.05 -8.39
C GLY A 75 -5.11 19.46 -8.71
N PHE A 76 -3.90 19.57 -9.25
CA PHE A 76 -3.32 20.85 -9.67
C PHE A 76 -4.07 21.47 -10.85
N ILE A 77 -4.38 20.67 -11.88
CA ILE A 77 -5.17 21.12 -13.03
C ILE A 77 -6.57 21.58 -12.59
N PHE A 78 -7.22 20.83 -11.70
CA PHE A 78 -8.53 21.19 -11.15
C PHE A 78 -8.49 22.52 -10.40
N LEU A 79 -7.46 22.75 -9.59
CA LEU A 79 -7.26 24.02 -8.88
C LEU A 79 -7.13 25.19 -9.86
N LEU A 80 -6.30 25.03 -10.90
CA LEU A 80 -6.13 26.06 -11.94
C LEU A 80 -7.43 26.32 -12.71
N ALA A 81 -8.16 25.28 -13.09
CA ALA A 81 -9.43 25.39 -13.78
C ALA A 81 -10.49 26.10 -12.93
N SER A 82 -10.58 25.76 -11.64
CA SER A 82 -11.49 26.42 -10.69
C SER A 82 -11.16 27.91 -10.52
N LEU A 83 -9.86 28.26 -10.45
CA LEU A 83 -9.42 29.64 -10.36
C LEU A 83 -9.75 30.44 -11.63
N ALA A 84 -9.49 29.87 -12.81
CA ALA A 84 -9.84 30.49 -14.09
C ALA A 84 -11.36 30.68 -14.25
N ALA A 85 -12.16 29.68 -13.88
CA ALA A 85 -13.62 29.76 -13.89
C ALA A 85 -14.13 30.88 -12.96
N THR A 86 -13.53 31.02 -11.79
CA THR A 86 -13.87 32.08 -10.82
C THR A 86 -13.58 33.47 -11.39
N LEU A 87 -12.42 33.68 -12.00
CA LEU A 87 -12.05 34.95 -12.64
C LEU A 87 -12.97 35.30 -13.82
N PHE A 88 -13.33 34.30 -14.64
CA PHE A 88 -14.26 34.48 -15.75
C PHE A 88 -15.67 34.89 -15.27
N LEU A 89 -16.15 34.28 -14.19
CA LEU A 89 -17.47 34.60 -13.61
C LEU A 89 -17.53 36.02 -13.07
N ILE A 90 -16.48 36.47 -12.37
CA ILE A 90 -16.40 37.83 -11.81
C ILE A 90 -16.47 38.90 -12.91
N ASN A 91 -15.82 38.66 -14.05
CA ASN A 91 -15.83 39.59 -15.18
C ASN A 91 -17.18 39.63 -15.92
N SER A 92 -18.00 38.58 -15.83
CA SER A 92 -19.27 38.46 -16.58
C SER A 92 -20.48 39.08 -15.88
N SER A 93 -20.30 39.86 -14.81
CA SER A 93 -21.35 40.56 -14.04
C SER A 93 -22.44 39.69 -13.40
N ALA A 94 -22.46 38.39 -13.67
CA ALA A 94 -23.36 37.41 -13.05
C ALA A 94 -22.87 37.11 -11.62
N ASP A 95 -23.56 37.70 -10.64
CA ASP A 95 -23.57 37.36 -9.22
C ASP A 95 -22.22 36.98 -8.61
N LYS A 96 -21.52 37.98 -8.09
CA LYS A 96 -20.26 37.83 -7.32
C LYS A 96 -20.35 36.76 -6.22
N TYR A 97 -21.54 36.55 -5.66
CA TYR A 97 -21.81 35.51 -4.66
C TYR A 97 -21.64 34.09 -5.22
N ASN A 98 -22.05 33.83 -6.46
CA ASN A 98 -21.89 32.52 -7.10
C ASN A 98 -20.41 32.16 -7.30
N ALA A 99 -19.58 33.14 -7.65
CA ALA A 99 -18.13 32.95 -7.75
C ALA A 99 -17.50 32.57 -6.39
N ILE A 100 -17.95 33.20 -5.30
CA ILE A 100 -17.49 32.90 -3.93
C ILE A 100 -17.88 31.46 -3.53
N TYR A 101 -19.12 31.03 -3.78
CA TYR A 101 -19.55 29.66 -3.47
C TYR A 101 -18.78 28.59 -4.25
N LEU A 102 -18.48 28.84 -5.53
CA LEU A 102 -17.70 27.94 -6.37
C LEU A 102 -16.27 27.76 -5.82
N PHE A 103 -15.64 28.85 -5.38
CA PHE A 103 -14.30 28.82 -4.81
C PHE A 103 -14.27 28.10 -3.44
N VAL A 104 -15.21 28.39 -2.55
CA VAL A 104 -15.29 27.78 -1.21
C VAL A 104 -15.57 26.28 -1.30
N SER A 105 -16.48 25.85 -2.18
CA SER A 105 -16.79 24.43 -2.39
C SER A 105 -15.60 23.65 -2.97
N ALA A 106 -14.86 24.25 -3.91
CA ALA A 106 -13.64 23.66 -4.47
C ALA A 106 -12.55 23.44 -3.41
N LEU A 107 -12.33 24.42 -2.53
CA LEU A 107 -11.36 24.30 -1.42
C LEU A 107 -11.77 23.21 -0.43
N SER A 108 -13.07 23.11 -0.08
CA SER A 108 -13.58 22.08 0.82
C SER A 108 -13.38 20.67 0.25
N PHE A 109 -13.67 20.48 -1.03
CA PHE A 109 -13.42 19.22 -1.74
C PHE A 109 -11.93 18.86 -1.76
N TYR A 110 -11.06 19.84 -2.07
CA TYR A 110 -9.62 19.65 -2.07
C TYR A 110 -9.09 19.24 -0.69
N PHE A 111 -9.59 19.87 0.38
CA PHE A 111 -9.24 19.54 1.76
C PHE A 111 -9.64 18.12 2.13
N LEU A 112 -10.86 17.69 1.77
CA LEU A 112 -11.36 16.34 2.03
C LEU A 112 -10.52 15.27 1.32
N ILE A 113 -10.17 15.48 0.05
CA ILE A 113 -9.31 14.57 -0.72
C ILE A 113 -7.93 14.46 -0.07
N THR A 114 -7.36 15.58 0.35
CA THR A 114 -6.06 15.63 1.04
C THR A 114 -6.10 14.89 2.39
N LEU A 115 -7.20 15.03 3.13
CA LEU A 115 -7.41 14.31 4.39
C LEU A 115 -7.49 12.79 4.17
N ILE A 116 -8.23 12.34 3.15
CA ILE A 116 -8.35 10.92 2.79
C ILE A 116 -6.97 10.36 2.40
N THR A 117 -6.21 11.06 1.54
CA THR A 117 -4.87 10.62 1.15
C THR A 117 -3.85 10.68 2.30
N ALA A 118 -3.98 11.62 3.23
CA ALA A 118 -3.17 11.65 4.45
C ALA A 118 -3.47 10.45 5.37
N ARG A 119 -4.76 10.08 5.50
CA ARG A 119 -5.20 8.91 6.27
C ARG A 119 -4.67 7.60 5.67
N THR A 120 -4.64 7.47 4.35
CA THR A 120 -4.09 6.27 3.70
C THR A 120 -2.57 6.15 3.85
N LYS A 121 -1.82 7.25 3.73
CA LYS A 121 -0.36 7.28 3.98
C LYS A 121 0.00 6.79 5.40
N ASN A 122 -0.79 7.17 6.40
CA ASN A 122 -0.57 6.78 7.80
C ASN A 122 -0.75 5.27 8.04
N LYS A 123 -1.62 4.61 7.27
CA LYS A 123 -1.82 3.15 7.35
C LYS A 123 -0.62 2.39 6.78
N PHE A 124 -0.04 2.86 5.67
CA PHE A 124 1.12 2.23 5.04
C PHE A 124 2.40 2.38 5.88
N LYS A 125 2.63 3.56 6.47
CA LYS A 125 3.78 3.80 7.38
C LYS A 125 3.75 2.91 8.63
N ARG A 126 2.57 2.48 9.07
CA ARG A 126 2.40 1.52 10.19
C ARG A 126 2.77 0.09 9.81
N TYR A 127 2.62 -0.32 8.55
CA TYR A 127 2.95 -1.68 8.10
C TYR A 127 4.45 -1.88 7.95
N LYS A 128 5.19 -0.86 7.48
CA LYS A 128 6.66 -0.88 7.34
C LYS A 128 7.42 -0.87 8.69
N ARG A 129 6.74 -0.62 9.82
CA ARG A 129 7.34 -0.57 11.17
C ARG A 129 7.14 -1.85 12.00
N ARG A 130 6.49 -2.87 11.43
CA ARG A 130 6.32 -4.21 12.03
C ARG A 130 7.09 -5.22 11.22
#